data_AF-A0A0S6XG33-F1
#
_entry.id   AF-A0A0S6XG33-F1
#
_cell.length_a   1.000
_cell.length_b   1.000
_cell.length_c   1.000
_cell.angle_alpha   90.00
_cell.angle_beta   90.00
_cell.angle_gamma   90.00
#
_symmetry.space_group_name_H-M   'P 1'
#
loop_
_entity.id
_entity.type
_entity.pdbx_description
1 polymer ?
#
loop_
_entity_poly.entity_id
_entity_poly.type
_entity_poly.pdbx_seq_one_letter_code
_entity_poly.pdbx_strand_id
1 'polypeptide(L)'
;MGAHADVGGGAVSNETRHMLSRIPLRWMLRQCFECNTGILFDTKQLAAHGLDVHTLWPAYKPRKRPSFGPPPTLLEAYHSNNVPGLDKLSTSFSFHPEDEPADDQRTVYNPSQTGSVNGAESRHVSLMSETSEDYFDARSPVNDELATSKWWWILEAWPIKVHLLLPDGKTWEKRVRMNGGRHRAIRQPQPKLHWTVQDMVDEKAYQIKARVDRDNAWQVVA
;
A
#
# COMPACT_ATOMS: atom_id res chain seq x y z
N MET A 1 -1.93 -9.60 4.22
CA MET A 1 -2.42 -10.29 3.01
C MET A 1 -1.36 -10.20 1.94
N GLY A 2 -1.50 -10.95 0.84
CA GLY A 2 -0.53 -10.92 -0.25
C GLY A 2 0.57 -11.99 -0.16
N ALA A 3 1.25 -12.19 -1.28
CA ALA A 3 2.44 -13.02 -1.42
C ALA A 3 3.71 -12.15 -1.52
N HIS A 4 4.81 -12.68 -2.07
CA HIS A 4 6.11 -12.01 -2.10
C HIS A 4 6.08 -10.67 -2.87
N ALA A 5 5.59 -10.70 -4.12
CA ALA A 5 5.50 -9.53 -4.97
C ALA A 5 4.39 -8.54 -4.58
N ASP A 6 3.41 -8.97 -3.78
CA ASP A 6 2.40 -8.07 -3.20
C ASP A 6 2.97 -7.21 -2.06
N VAL A 7 4.18 -7.52 -1.57
CA VAL A 7 4.89 -6.70 -0.59
C VAL A 7 6.03 -5.94 -1.25
N GLY A 8 6.86 -6.63 -2.06
CA GLY A 8 8.02 -6.03 -2.71
C GLY A 8 7.71 -5.24 -3.99
N GLY A 9 6.56 -5.45 -4.60
CA GLY A 9 6.21 -4.94 -5.93
C GLY A 9 6.73 -5.84 -7.07
N GLY A 10 6.31 -5.52 -8.29
CA GLY A 10 6.80 -6.16 -9.52
C GLY A 10 5.85 -7.16 -10.20
N ALA A 11 4.75 -7.55 -9.56
CA ALA A 11 3.79 -8.49 -10.16
C ALA A 11 2.72 -7.83 -11.06
N VAL A 12 2.42 -6.55 -10.84
CA VAL A 12 1.32 -5.83 -11.51
C VAL A 12 1.90 -4.73 -12.40
N SER A 13 1.22 -4.41 -13.52
CA SER A 13 1.61 -3.33 -14.42
C SER A 13 1.66 -1.97 -13.70
N ASN A 14 2.62 -1.13 -14.08
CA ASN A 14 2.78 0.22 -13.54
C ASN A 14 1.56 1.12 -13.79
N GLU A 15 0.76 0.82 -14.82
CA GLU A 15 -0.46 1.56 -15.17
C GLU A 15 -1.64 1.22 -14.25
N THR A 16 -1.56 0.11 -13.52
CA THR A 16 -2.65 -0.31 -12.64
C THR A 16 -2.71 0.57 -11.41
N ARG A 17 -3.85 1.27 -11.24
CA ARG A 17 -4.06 2.19 -10.11
C ARG A 17 -4.06 1.48 -8.77
N HIS A 18 -4.71 0.32 -8.66
CA HIS A 18 -4.87 -0.37 -7.38
C HIS A 18 -4.14 -1.71 -7.37
N MET A 19 -3.29 -1.92 -6.37
CA MET A 19 -2.55 -3.18 -6.15
C MET A 19 -2.10 -3.30 -4.70
N LEU A 20 -1.99 -4.53 -4.18
CA LEU A 20 -1.63 -4.77 -2.78
C LEU A 20 -0.29 -4.15 -2.35
N SER A 21 0.70 -4.11 -3.26
CA SER A 21 2.05 -3.59 -2.99
C SER A 21 2.12 -2.08 -2.77
N ARG A 22 1.05 -1.34 -3.07
CA ARG A 22 0.98 0.09 -2.79
C ARG A 22 0.88 0.42 -1.31
N ILE A 23 0.16 -0.40 -0.53
CA ILE A 23 0.05 -0.21 0.92
C ILE A 23 1.43 -0.27 1.59
N PRO A 24 2.25 -1.33 1.42
CA PRO A 24 3.58 -1.38 2.02
C PRO A 24 4.53 -0.32 1.43
N LEU A 25 4.39 0.04 0.15
CA LEU A 25 5.16 1.14 -0.44
C LEU A 25 4.86 2.48 0.25
N ARG A 26 3.58 2.85 0.37
CA ARG A 26 3.16 4.09 1.07
C ARG A 26 3.60 4.08 2.52
N TRP A 27 3.48 2.94 3.20
CA TRP A 27 3.94 2.79 4.57
C TRP A 27 5.46 3.02 4.68
N MET A 28 6.27 2.41 3.81
CA MET A 28 7.72 2.60 3.79
C MET A 28 8.09 4.07 3.53
N LEU A 29 7.44 4.72 2.56
CA LEU A 29 7.66 6.13 2.26
C LEU A 29 7.39 7.01 3.48
N ARG A 30 6.29 6.76 4.20
CA ARG A 30 5.98 7.45 5.47
C ARG A 30 7.04 7.20 6.55
N GLN A 31 7.56 5.98 6.65
CA GLN A 31 8.65 5.69 7.59
C GLN A 31 9.94 6.47 7.26
N CYS A 32 10.21 6.78 5.99
CA CYS A 32 11.34 7.66 5.65
C CYS A 32 11.16 9.08 6.23
N PHE A 33 9.95 9.64 6.17
CA PHE A 33 9.63 10.92 6.79
C PHE A 33 9.64 10.84 8.33
N GLU A 34 9.03 9.80 8.91
CA GLU A 34 8.95 9.59 10.36
C GLU A 34 10.34 9.45 11.00
N CYS A 35 11.24 8.70 10.34
CA CYS A 35 12.61 8.50 10.80
C CYS A 35 13.56 9.65 10.44
N ASN A 36 13.05 10.71 9.80
CA ASN A 36 13.84 11.85 9.31
C ASN A 36 15.11 11.43 8.56
N THR A 37 14.96 10.55 7.57
CA THR A 37 16.12 9.95 6.86
C THR A 37 16.87 10.94 5.98
N GLY A 38 16.33 12.13 5.72
CA GLY A 38 16.91 13.14 4.83
C GLY A 38 16.78 12.82 3.33
N ILE A 39 16.02 11.77 2.97
CA ILE A 39 15.75 11.42 1.56
C ILE A 39 14.81 12.47 0.96
N LEU A 40 15.18 13.00 -0.21
CA LEU A 40 14.36 13.92 -0.98
C LEU A 40 13.47 13.13 -1.95
N PHE A 41 12.19 13.50 -2.01
CA PHE A 41 11.20 12.85 -2.86
C PHE A 41 10.57 13.87 -3.81
N ASP A 42 10.27 13.43 -5.04
CA ASP A 42 9.45 14.22 -5.96
C ASP A 42 7.99 14.22 -5.47
N THR A 43 7.47 15.41 -5.19
CA THR A 43 6.10 15.61 -4.68
C THR A 43 5.04 15.12 -5.66
N LYS A 44 5.28 15.23 -6.97
CA LYS A 44 4.36 14.72 -8.00
C LYS A 44 4.29 13.20 -7.96
N GLN A 45 5.42 12.55 -7.74
CA GLN A 45 5.49 11.09 -7.64
C GLN A 45 4.86 10.58 -6.34
N LEU A 46 5.02 11.28 -5.22
CA LEU A 46 4.32 10.96 -3.98
C LEU A 46 2.79 11.03 -4.16
N ALA A 47 2.29 12.09 -4.80
CA ALA A 47 0.88 12.22 -5.10
C ALA A 47 0.39 11.14 -6.08
N ALA A 48 1.18 10.79 -7.11
CA ALA A 48 0.84 9.73 -8.05
C ALA A 48 0.73 8.35 -7.39
N HIS A 49 1.48 8.10 -6.32
CA HIS A 49 1.37 6.88 -5.51
C HIS A 49 0.22 6.92 -4.47
N GLY A 50 -0.60 7.98 -4.49
CA GLY A 50 -1.76 8.13 -3.62
C GLY A 50 -1.41 8.54 -2.18
N LEU A 51 -0.25 9.19 -1.97
CA LEU A 51 0.08 9.76 -0.66
C LEU A 51 -0.47 11.18 -0.51
N ASP A 52 -0.96 11.46 0.69
CA ASP A 52 -1.39 12.79 1.09
C ASP A 52 -0.17 13.67 1.41
N VAL A 53 0.41 14.33 0.39
CA VAL A 53 1.66 15.12 0.49
C VAL A 53 1.64 16.16 1.62
N HIS A 54 0.49 16.80 1.85
CA HIS A 54 0.29 17.79 2.91
C HIS A 54 0.43 17.23 4.33
N THR A 55 0.39 15.91 4.49
CA THR A 55 0.64 15.22 5.78
C THR A 55 2.10 14.81 5.96
N LEU A 56 2.89 14.83 4.88
CA LEU A 56 4.31 14.43 4.88
C LEU A 56 5.22 15.64 5.08
N TRP A 57 4.87 16.77 4.47
CA TRP A 57 5.65 18.00 4.45
C TRP A 57 4.73 19.22 4.63
N PRO A 58 5.13 20.31 5.33
CA PRO A 58 6.45 20.63 5.90
C PRO A 58 6.83 19.87 7.17
N ALA A 59 5.84 19.36 7.90
CA ALA A 59 6.03 18.60 9.12
C ALA A 59 5.23 17.30 9.03
N TYR A 60 5.89 16.19 9.32
CA TYR A 60 5.28 14.86 9.25
C TYR A 60 4.16 14.71 10.30
N LYS A 61 2.99 14.25 9.85
CA LYS A 61 1.84 13.93 10.69
C LYS A 61 1.59 12.42 10.64
N PRO A 62 1.64 11.70 11.79
CA PRO A 62 1.37 10.28 11.82
C PRO A 62 -0.09 10.00 11.46
N ARG A 63 -0.33 8.91 10.73
CA ARG A 63 -1.69 8.51 10.34
C ARG A 63 -2.47 8.02 11.55
N LYS A 64 -3.78 8.22 11.49
CA LYS A 64 -4.74 7.64 12.41
C LYS A 64 -5.57 6.62 11.67
N ARG A 65 -6.00 5.57 12.38
CA ARG A 65 -6.96 4.60 11.84
C ARG A 65 -8.21 5.33 11.37
N PRO A 66 -8.70 5.08 10.15
CA PRO A 66 -9.95 5.67 9.70
C PRO A 66 -11.12 5.14 10.52
N SER A 67 -12.09 6.02 10.81
CA SER A 67 -13.33 5.63 11.50
C SER A 67 -14.37 5.03 10.56
N PHE A 68 -14.32 5.40 9.29
CA PHE A 68 -15.26 4.98 8.25
C PHE A 68 -14.51 4.61 6.98
N GLY A 69 -15.13 3.74 6.18
CA GLY A 69 -14.66 3.39 4.84
C GLY A 69 -14.79 4.55 3.85
N PRO A 70 -14.50 4.31 2.55
CA PRO A 70 -14.67 5.31 1.52
C PRO A 70 -16.14 5.76 1.40
N PRO A 71 -16.40 7.00 0.95
CA PRO A 71 -17.76 7.47 0.76
C PRO A 71 -18.50 6.64 -0.31
N PRO A 72 -19.83 6.47 -0.21
CA PRO A 72 -20.60 5.58 -1.08
C PRO A 72 -20.52 5.97 -2.57
N THR A 73 -20.51 7.27 -2.87
CA THR A 73 -20.35 7.79 -4.24
C THR A 73 -19.05 7.33 -4.89
N LEU A 74 -17.98 7.26 -4.10
CA LEU A 74 -16.67 6.84 -4.57
C LEU A 74 -16.60 5.31 -4.72
N LEU A 75 -17.31 4.57 -3.85
CA LEU A 75 -17.46 3.13 -3.97
C LEU A 75 -18.21 2.75 -5.26
N GLU A 76 -19.27 3.48 -5.61
CA GLU A 76 -20.01 3.32 -6.87
C GLU A 76 -19.12 3.63 -8.09
N ALA A 77 -18.33 4.71 -8.03
CA ALA A 77 -17.37 5.05 -9.08
C ALA A 77 -16.30 3.95 -9.28
N TYR A 78 -15.81 3.35 -8.19
CA TYR A 78 -14.87 2.23 -8.27
C TYR A 78 -15.52 1.00 -8.91
N HIS A 79 -16.71 0.61 -8.47
CA HIS A 79 -17.42 -0.55 -9.04
C HIS A 79 -17.80 -0.38 -10.50
N SER A 80 -18.04 0.86 -10.95
CA SER A 80 -18.28 1.19 -12.36
C SER A 80 -17.00 1.35 -13.19
N ASN A 81 -15.81 1.11 -12.61
CA ASN A 81 -14.50 1.34 -13.24
C ASN A 81 -14.33 2.78 -13.76
N ASN A 82 -15.00 3.76 -13.14
CA ASN A 82 -14.95 5.17 -13.50
C ASN A 82 -13.91 5.95 -12.67
N VAL A 83 -12.95 5.25 -12.08
CA VAL A 83 -11.84 5.88 -11.36
C VAL A 83 -10.78 6.36 -12.35
N PRO A 84 -10.26 7.60 -12.22
CA PRO A 84 -9.22 8.09 -13.13
C PRO A 84 -7.93 7.26 -13.00
N GLY A 85 -7.18 7.16 -14.10
CA GLY A 85 -5.85 6.53 -14.08
C GLY A 85 -4.81 7.32 -13.29
N LEU A 86 -3.66 6.70 -13.04
CA LEU A 86 -2.53 7.27 -12.29
C LEU A 86 -1.95 8.54 -12.92
N ASP A 87 -1.95 8.57 -14.25
CA ASP A 87 -1.52 9.70 -15.08
C ASP A 87 -2.28 10.99 -14.77
N LYS A 88 -3.54 10.86 -14.35
CA LYS A 88 -4.41 11.99 -14.00
C LYS A 88 -4.22 12.49 -12.55
N LEU A 89 -3.51 11.74 -11.71
CA LEU A 89 -3.21 12.10 -10.32
C LEU A 89 -2.02 13.05 -10.21
N SER A 90 -0.95 12.76 -10.95
CA SER A 90 0.25 13.61 -10.95
C SER A 90 -0.02 15.00 -11.52
N THR A 91 -0.94 15.08 -12.48
CA THR A 91 -1.35 16.33 -13.14
C THR A 91 -2.32 17.16 -12.29
N SER A 92 -3.16 16.52 -11.47
CA SER A 92 -4.09 17.20 -10.58
C SER A 92 -3.42 17.85 -9.36
N PHE A 93 -2.22 17.40 -8.98
CA PHE A 93 -1.42 17.97 -7.89
C PHE A 93 -0.53 19.16 -8.31
N SER A 94 -0.83 19.82 -9.44
CA SER A 94 -0.08 21.01 -9.85
C SER A 94 -0.29 22.14 -8.83
N PHE A 95 0.71 22.38 -7.97
CA PHE A 95 0.82 23.60 -7.18
C PHE A 95 0.71 24.80 -8.13
N HIS A 96 -0.21 25.72 -7.84
CA HIS A 96 -0.32 26.99 -8.56
C HIS A 96 1.00 27.75 -8.37
N PRO A 97 1.75 28.07 -9.45
CA PRO A 97 2.98 28.83 -9.34
C PRO A 97 2.60 30.32 -9.21
N GLU A 98 2.26 30.77 -8.01
CA GLU A 98 2.12 32.22 -7.75
C GLU A 98 3.34 32.85 -7.07
N ASP A 99 4.43 32.09 -6.86
CA ASP A 99 5.65 32.59 -6.20
C ASP A 99 6.95 32.35 -7.01
N GLU A 100 6.93 32.50 -8.35
CA GLU A 100 8.17 32.60 -9.16
C GLU A 100 8.02 33.74 -10.20
N PRO A 101 8.96 34.70 -10.25
CA PRO A 101 8.89 35.81 -11.18
C PRO A 101 9.20 35.32 -12.60
N ALA A 102 8.50 35.92 -13.56
CA ALA A 102 8.49 35.57 -14.97
C ALA A 102 9.88 35.35 -15.59
N ASP A 103 10.10 34.16 -16.14
CA ASP A 103 10.96 33.99 -17.32
C ASP A 103 10.45 32.86 -18.22
N ASP A 104 10.75 33.02 -19.49
CA ASP A 104 9.95 32.70 -20.68
C ASP A 104 10.07 31.24 -21.16
N GLN A 105 9.02 30.78 -21.85
CA GLN A 105 8.93 29.58 -22.71
C GLN A 105 8.87 28.18 -22.08
N ARG A 106 7.65 27.71 -21.75
CA ARG A 106 7.26 26.30 -21.99
C ARG A 106 5.74 26.09 -22.08
N THR A 107 5.28 25.85 -23.32
CA THR A 107 4.02 25.19 -23.74
C THR A 107 2.75 25.50 -22.93
N VAL A 108 1.99 26.47 -23.44
CA VAL A 108 0.59 26.72 -23.12
C VAL A 108 -0.25 25.48 -23.49
N TYR A 109 -0.66 24.71 -22.49
CA TYR A 109 -1.76 23.76 -22.65
C TYR A 109 -3.06 24.55 -22.58
N ASN A 110 -3.76 24.69 -23.72
CA ASN A 110 -5.05 25.37 -23.81
C ASN A 110 -6.15 24.52 -23.15
N PRO A 111 -6.78 24.94 -22.03
CA PRO A 111 -7.96 24.27 -21.49
C PRO A 111 -9.20 24.86 -22.17
N SER A 112 -9.32 24.66 -23.48
CA SER A 112 -10.48 25.12 -24.24
C SER A 112 -11.02 24.00 -25.10
N GLN A 113 -11.64 23.01 -24.44
CA GLN A 113 -12.82 22.26 -24.90
C GLN A 113 -13.04 21.07 -23.96
N THR A 114 -13.87 21.26 -22.94
CA THR A 114 -14.85 20.27 -22.45
C THR A 114 -15.72 20.98 -21.44
N GLY A 115 -16.80 21.58 -21.93
CA GLY A 115 -17.91 21.96 -21.07
C GLY A 115 -18.54 20.70 -20.51
N SER A 116 -18.51 20.53 -19.19
CA SER A 116 -19.54 19.81 -18.45
C SER A 116 -19.34 20.07 -16.96
N VAL A 117 -20.45 20.20 -16.25
CA VAL A 117 -20.57 20.31 -14.79
C VAL A 117 -19.84 19.16 -14.04
N ASN A 118 -19.37 18.14 -14.77
CA ASN A 118 -18.60 16.96 -14.32
C ASN A 118 -17.12 17.23 -13.96
N GLY A 119 -16.59 18.44 -14.16
CA GLY A 119 -15.17 18.74 -13.92
C GLY A 119 -14.77 18.77 -12.43
N ALA A 120 -15.66 19.21 -11.54
CA ALA A 120 -15.39 19.28 -10.11
C ALA A 120 -15.46 17.89 -9.45
N GLU A 121 -16.45 17.07 -9.81
CA GLU A 121 -16.55 15.68 -9.36
C GLU A 121 -15.37 14.84 -9.84
N SER A 122 -14.97 14.99 -11.12
CA SER A 122 -13.78 14.30 -11.66
C SER A 122 -12.48 14.70 -10.95
N ARG A 123 -12.35 15.97 -10.52
CA ARG A 123 -11.20 16.44 -9.72
C ARG A 123 -11.22 15.85 -8.31
N HIS A 124 -12.38 15.77 -7.67
CA HIS A 124 -12.53 15.17 -6.34
C HIS A 124 -12.29 13.65 -6.35
N VAL A 125 -12.70 12.95 -7.41
CA VAL A 125 -12.40 11.52 -7.63
C VAL A 125 -10.96 11.29 -8.10
N SER A 126 -10.30 12.32 -8.66
CA SER A 126 -8.85 12.28 -8.86
C SER A 126 -8.13 12.40 -7.51
N LEU A 127 -8.47 13.38 -6.67
CA LEU A 127 -7.86 13.58 -5.35
C LEU A 127 -8.50 12.71 -4.27
N MET A 128 -8.47 11.38 -4.46
CA MET A 128 -8.91 10.44 -3.43
C MET A 128 -7.99 10.50 -2.22
N SER A 129 -8.58 10.40 -1.02
CA SER A 129 -7.79 10.31 0.21
C SER A 129 -6.96 9.03 0.22
N GLU A 130 -5.79 9.09 0.85
CA GLU A 130 -4.89 7.92 1.00
C GLU A 130 -5.58 6.73 1.68
N THR A 131 -6.52 7.01 2.59
CA THR A 131 -7.35 6.00 3.24
C THR A 131 -8.24 5.25 2.24
N SER A 132 -8.83 5.98 1.28
CA SER A 132 -9.64 5.36 0.23
C SER A 132 -8.77 4.54 -0.71
N GLU A 133 -7.59 5.02 -1.06
CA GLU A 133 -6.61 4.27 -1.86
C GLU A 133 -6.23 2.94 -1.19
N ASP A 134 -5.89 2.97 0.10
CA ASP A 134 -5.61 1.77 0.91
C ASP A 134 -6.77 0.76 0.90
N TYR A 135 -8.01 1.25 0.98
CA TYR A 135 -9.20 0.41 0.97
C TYR A 135 -9.33 -0.41 -0.33
N PHE A 136 -9.10 0.22 -1.48
CA PHE A 136 -9.15 -0.46 -2.79
C PHE A 136 -7.92 -1.32 -3.04
N ASP A 137 -6.74 -0.85 -2.64
CA ASP A 137 -5.49 -1.61 -2.76
C ASP A 137 -5.56 -2.93 -1.99
N ALA A 138 -6.19 -2.93 -0.81
CA ALA A 138 -6.36 -4.13 0.01
C ALA A 138 -7.30 -5.18 -0.63
N ARG A 139 -8.23 -4.75 -1.48
CA ARG A 139 -9.20 -5.60 -2.19
C ARG A 139 -8.72 -6.05 -3.58
N SER A 140 -7.51 -5.65 -3.95
CA SER A 140 -6.87 -6.10 -5.19
C SER A 140 -6.54 -7.61 -5.12
N PRO A 141 -6.44 -8.30 -6.26
CA PRO A 141 -6.12 -9.73 -6.29
C PRO A 141 -4.69 -10.01 -5.81
N VAL A 142 -4.50 -11.11 -5.10
CA VAL A 142 -3.22 -11.59 -4.58
C VAL A 142 -2.41 -12.27 -5.69
N ASN A 143 -1.15 -11.90 -5.85
CA ASN A 143 -0.25 -12.42 -6.87
C ASN A 143 0.70 -13.47 -6.30
N ASP A 144 0.29 -14.74 -6.30
CA ASP A 144 1.12 -15.85 -5.80
C ASP A 144 2.00 -16.45 -6.91
N GLU A 145 3.30 -16.16 -6.86
CA GLU A 145 4.30 -16.68 -7.80
C GLU A 145 4.44 -18.20 -7.75
N LEU A 146 4.18 -18.84 -6.60
CA LEU A 146 4.19 -20.30 -6.47
C LEU A 146 3.01 -20.96 -7.18
N ALA A 147 1.89 -20.23 -7.32
CA ALA A 147 0.73 -20.68 -8.09
C ALA A 147 0.95 -20.48 -9.59
N THR A 148 1.53 -19.35 -9.99
CA THR A 148 1.83 -19.02 -11.39
C THR A 148 2.94 -19.91 -11.95
N SER A 149 4.06 -20.02 -11.23
CA SER A 149 5.26 -20.72 -11.68
C SER A 149 5.56 -21.90 -10.76
N LYS A 150 5.08 -23.09 -11.16
CA LYS A 150 5.20 -24.33 -10.38
C LYS A 150 6.65 -24.77 -10.10
N TRP A 151 7.62 -24.30 -10.88
CA TRP A 151 9.04 -24.57 -10.67
C TRP A 151 9.58 -24.02 -9.35
N TRP A 152 9.00 -22.94 -8.82
CA TRP A 152 9.41 -22.37 -7.54
C TRP A 152 9.16 -23.31 -6.34
N TRP A 153 8.29 -24.32 -6.48
CA TRP A 153 8.12 -25.36 -5.46
C TRP A 153 9.38 -26.17 -5.18
N ILE A 154 10.35 -26.20 -6.09
CA ILE A 154 11.64 -26.85 -5.83
C ILE A 154 12.36 -26.17 -4.67
N LEU A 155 12.28 -24.83 -4.58
CA LEU A 155 12.87 -24.10 -3.45
C LEU A 155 12.15 -24.41 -2.13
N GLU A 156 10.86 -24.67 -2.18
CA GLU A 156 10.07 -25.07 -1.01
C GLU A 156 10.39 -26.48 -0.51
N ALA A 157 10.77 -27.38 -1.43
CA ALA A 157 11.26 -28.72 -1.13
C ALA A 157 12.75 -28.76 -0.72
N TRP A 158 13.48 -27.64 -0.85
CA TRP A 158 14.90 -27.59 -0.53
C TRP A 158 15.14 -27.66 0.99
N PRO A 159 16.00 -28.57 1.48
CA PRO A 159 16.29 -28.68 2.91
C PRO A 159 17.18 -27.51 3.36
N ILE A 160 16.61 -26.61 4.18
CA ILE A 160 17.32 -25.47 4.74
C ILE A 160 17.56 -25.70 6.24
N LYS A 161 18.75 -25.29 6.71
CA LYS A 161 19.07 -25.25 8.14
C LYS A 161 18.34 -24.07 8.79
N VAL A 162 17.36 -24.35 9.63
CA VAL A 162 16.59 -23.34 10.35
C VAL A 162 16.91 -23.36 11.84
N HIS A 163 16.95 -22.16 12.44
CA HIS A 163 17.13 -21.97 13.87
C HIS A 163 15.76 -21.76 14.52
N LEU A 164 15.33 -22.72 15.34
CA LEU A 164 14.07 -22.65 16.08
C LEU A 164 14.35 -22.23 17.52
N LEU A 165 13.58 -21.27 18.00
CA LEU A 165 13.58 -20.92 19.42
C LEU A 165 12.69 -21.95 20.14
N LEU A 166 13.22 -22.58 21.19
CA LEU A 166 12.47 -23.54 21.99
C LEU A 166 11.39 -22.83 22.83
N PRO A 167 10.39 -23.59 23.35
CA PRO A 167 9.34 -23.07 24.23
C PRO A 167 9.87 -22.33 25.47
N ASP A 168 11.09 -22.63 25.92
CA ASP A 168 11.77 -21.92 27.02
C ASP A 168 12.16 -20.47 26.69
N GLY A 169 12.00 -20.03 25.43
CA GLY A 169 12.26 -18.67 24.97
C GLY A 169 13.73 -18.24 24.96
N LYS A 170 14.64 -19.08 25.46
CA LYS A 170 16.08 -18.77 25.64
C LYS A 170 17.01 -19.60 24.77
N THR A 171 16.62 -20.82 24.41
CA THR A 171 17.49 -21.77 23.71
C THR A 171 17.14 -21.85 22.22
N TRP A 172 18.17 -21.84 21.38
CA TRP A 172 18.05 -21.97 19.93
C TRP A 172 18.55 -23.33 19.48
N GLU A 173 17.73 -24.04 18.72
CA GLU A 173 18.09 -25.35 18.16
C GLU A 173 18.17 -25.28 16.64
N LYS A 174 19.24 -25.87 16.10
CA LYS A 174 19.45 -26.01 14.66
C LYS A 174 18.73 -27.28 14.19
N ARG A 175 17.76 -27.13 13.30
CA ARG A 175 17.10 -28.27 12.64
C ARG A 175 17.14 -28.10 11.14
N VAL A 176 17.38 -29.18 10.41
CA VAL A 176 17.21 -29.21 8.95
C VAL A 176 15.73 -29.45 8.68
N ARG A 177 15.10 -28.55 7.92
CA ARG A 177 13.68 -28.66 7.55
C ARG A 177 13.44 -28.17 6.13
N MET A 178 12.45 -28.77 5.47
CA MET A 178 11.87 -28.24 4.22
C MET A 178 10.82 -27.18 4.57
N ASN A 179 10.71 -26.13 3.76
CA ASN A 179 9.82 -25.01 4.06
C ASN A 179 8.35 -25.35 3.75
N GLY A 180 8.08 -26.01 2.62
CA GLY A 180 6.78 -26.57 2.28
C GLY A 180 5.62 -25.56 2.32
N GLY A 181 5.87 -24.30 1.92
CA GLY A 181 4.88 -23.22 1.91
C GLY A 181 4.44 -22.77 3.31
N ARG A 182 5.22 -23.05 4.35
CA ARG A 182 4.86 -22.68 5.72
C ARG A 182 4.91 -21.18 5.93
N HIS A 183 3.82 -20.65 6.49
CA HIS A 183 3.73 -19.25 6.87
C HIS A 183 4.77 -18.87 7.93
N ARG A 184 5.19 -17.60 7.90
CA ARG A 184 6.16 -17.03 8.84
C ARG A 184 5.59 -17.05 10.27
N ALA A 185 6.49 -17.25 11.23
CA ALA A 185 6.15 -17.20 12.65
C ALA A 185 6.46 -15.80 13.19
N ILE A 186 5.46 -15.17 13.81
CA ILE A 186 5.59 -13.86 14.45
C ILE A 186 5.81 -14.12 15.93
N ARG A 187 6.92 -13.60 16.45
CA ARG A 187 7.36 -13.83 17.83
C ARG A 187 7.07 -12.66 18.76
N GLN A 188 6.73 -11.51 18.19
CA GLN A 188 6.40 -10.32 18.98
C GLN A 188 5.05 -10.54 19.65
N PRO A 189 4.89 -10.20 20.94
CA PRO A 189 3.62 -10.37 21.64
C PRO A 189 2.54 -9.42 21.10
N GLN A 190 2.95 -8.23 20.64
CA GLN A 190 2.06 -7.21 20.09
C GLN A 190 2.55 -6.73 18.70
N PRO A 191 2.36 -7.54 17.65
CA PRO A 191 2.71 -7.15 16.30
C PRO A 191 1.75 -6.09 15.77
N LYS A 192 2.30 -5.12 15.03
CA LYS A 192 1.51 -4.10 14.34
C LYS A 192 0.84 -4.72 13.11
N LEU A 193 -0.44 -4.42 12.94
CA LEU A 193 -1.28 -4.88 11.82
C LEU A 193 -1.90 -3.66 11.14
N HIS A 194 -1.77 -3.56 9.81
CA HIS A 194 -2.43 -2.47 9.09
C HIS A 194 -3.96 -2.63 9.13
N TRP A 195 -4.69 -1.53 9.30
CA TRP A 195 -6.15 -1.52 9.49
C TRP A 195 -6.92 -2.20 8.35
N THR A 196 -6.43 -2.13 7.11
CA THR A 196 -7.09 -2.81 5.98
C THR A 196 -7.06 -4.33 6.11
N VAL A 197 -6.06 -4.89 6.79
CA VAL A 197 -6.04 -6.34 7.05
C VAL A 197 -7.08 -6.71 8.10
N GLN A 198 -7.26 -5.86 9.11
CA GLN A 198 -8.33 -6.05 10.10
C GLN A 198 -9.71 -5.97 9.42
N ASP A 199 -9.94 -4.95 8.59
CA ASP A 199 -11.16 -4.76 7.81
C ASP A 199 -11.52 -6.01 6.98
N MET A 200 -10.53 -6.56 6.28
CA MET A 200 -10.71 -7.76 5.45
C MET A 200 -10.92 -9.05 6.26
N VAL A 201 -10.41 -9.10 7.50
CA VAL A 201 -10.71 -10.19 8.43
C VAL A 201 -12.13 -10.07 8.98
N ASP A 202 -12.57 -8.85 9.30
CA ASP A 202 -13.92 -8.56 9.80
C ASP A 202 -14.98 -8.89 8.72
N GLU A 203 -14.70 -8.59 7.45
CA GLU A 203 -15.51 -8.98 6.29
C GLU A 203 -15.43 -10.48 5.94
N LYS A 204 -14.60 -11.25 6.66
CA LYS A 204 -14.31 -12.68 6.38
C LYS A 204 -13.70 -12.94 5.00
N ALA A 205 -13.23 -11.91 4.31
CA ALA A 205 -12.55 -12.03 3.03
C ALA A 205 -11.13 -12.61 3.19
N TYR A 206 -10.53 -12.50 4.38
CA TYR A 206 -9.21 -13.02 4.67
C TYR A 206 -9.10 -13.68 6.04
N GLN A 207 -8.29 -14.72 6.12
CA GLN A 207 -7.87 -15.35 7.37
C GLN A 207 -6.37 -15.17 7.55
N ILE A 208 -5.96 -14.68 8.73
CA ILE A 208 -4.54 -14.55 9.06
C ILE A 208 -3.92 -15.94 9.18
N LYS A 209 -3.00 -16.25 8.25
CA LYS A 209 -2.30 -17.55 8.19
C LYS A 209 -0.96 -17.56 8.94
N ALA A 210 -0.52 -16.41 9.44
CA ALA A 210 0.73 -16.28 10.18
C ALA A 210 0.70 -17.14 11.45
N ARG A 211 1.83 -17.78 11.79
CA ARG A 211 1.94 -18.54 13.03
C ARG A 211 2.21 -17.57 14.18
N VAL A 212 1.23 -17.39 15.03
CA VAL A 212 1.32 -16.54 16.22
C VAL A 212 1.25 -17.40 17.48
N ASP A 213 1.81 -16.89 18.57
CA ASP A 213 1.63 -17.47 19.89
C ASP A 213 0.19 -17.26 20.39
N ARG A 214 -0.25 -18.05 21.38
CA ARG A 214 -1.61 -18.00 21.92
C ARG A 214 -1.94 -16.67 22.60
N ASP A 215 -0.93 -16.04 23.21
CA ASP A 215 -1.09 -14.80 23.98
C ASP A 215 -0.86 -13.54 23.14
N ASN A 216 -0.89 -13.67 21.80
CA ASN A 216 -0.61 -12.57 20.89
C ASN A 216 -1.83 -11.64 20.74
N ALA A 217 -1.61 -10.33 20.88
CA ALA A 217 -2.61 -9.31 20.65
C ALA A 217 -2.17 -8.37 19.51
N TRP A 218 -2.93 -8.33 18.41
CA TRP A 218 -2.62 -7.47 17.27
C TRP A 218 -2.86 -6.00 17.59
N GLN A 219 -1.86 -5.16 17.32
CA GLN A 219 -2.00 -3.71 17.41
C GLN A 219 -2.38 -3.13 16.04
N VAL A 220 -3.62 -2.69 15.88
CA VAL A 220 -4.09 -2.13 14.61
C VAL A 220 -3.54 -0.72 14.40
N VAL A 221 -2.86 -0.49 13.27
CA VAL A 221 -2.21 0.76 12.88
C VAL A 221 -2.64 1.23 11.49
N ALA A 222 -2.34 2.49 11.17
CA ALA A 222 -2.55 3.11 9.85
C ALA A 222 -1.26 3.36 9.09
#